data_AF-A0A7C5G9U2-F1
#
_entry.id   AF-A0A7C5G9U2-F1
#
_cell.length_a   1.000
_cell.length_b   1.000
_cell.length_c   1.000
_cell.angle_alpha   90.00
_cell.angle_beta   90.00
_cell.angle_gamma   90.00
#
_symmetry.space_group_name_H-M   'P 1'
#
loop_
_entity.id
_entity.type
_entity.pdbx_description
1 polymer ?
#
loop_
_entity_poly.entity_id
_entity_poly.type
_entity_poly.pdbx_seq_one_letter_code
_entity_poly.pdbx_strand_id
1 'polypeptide(L)'
;MAEVAEAQFQPHQNRPDVHRFKEKLSRFADSQTKSTHPASFPARSFLEGKVPAVCARAPGRLDCMGGIADYSGSLVLELPLAEATFVAAQPTAEPVLEALSVPLADDEPCRFCRLPLELLRSGEVSDYASAGKYFASRPEDHWAAYALGTILALVFEGKTDLSRGLRLFIASSVPEGKGVSSSAALEVASMLAASSLLGAKLEGVELALLCQKVENLIAGAPCGVMDQMTSALGEEGKLFALRCQPAEIFPPVRIPPGVCFWGIDSGVRHSVSGADYTSVRVGAFMGYRIIAELAGLAIRPGSRPGLVEVEDPRWKGYLANIRPSQFEKEFRPHLPAEISGEEFLARYQGTTDPVTTIDPSRRYPVFHPTAHPIYENARVEQFAKLLADEPVERHLEELGELMYQSHESYSRCGLGTWQTDLIVELVRKHGPAHGLFGAKITGGGSGGCVAVLGSPQASHFIPEICKQYEAETGYRPYVFVGSSPGAIAFGTFRVVP
;
A
#
# COMPACT_ATOMS: atom_id res chain seq x y z
N MET A 1 31.23 8.13 32.60
CA MET A 1 30.03 8.97 32.51
C MET A 1 29.97 9.47 31.09
N ALA A 2 29.25 8.76 30.23
CA ALA A 2 28.95 9.19 28.87
C ALA A 2 27.50 9.62 28.87
N GLU A 3 27.26 10.86 28.50
CA GLU A 3 25.97 11.53 28.52
C GLU A 3 24.95 10.72 27.72
N VAL A 4 23.88 10.32 28.43
CA VAL A 4 22.64 9.87 27.85
C VAL A 4 22.10 11.06 27.08
N ALA A 5 22.16 11.01 25.75
CA ALA A 5 21.47 11.97 24.91
C ALA A 5 20.00 11.98 25.33
N GLU A 6 19.56 13.09 25.91
CA GLU A 6 18.16 13.33 26.29
C GLU A 6 17.27 12.99 25.10
N ALA A 7 16.34 12.06 25.32
CA ALA A 7 15.31 11.72 24.37
C ALA A 7 14.57 13.01 23.99
N GLN A 8 14.76 13.49 22.76
CA GLN A 8 13.88 14.51 22.20
C GLN A 8 12.45 14.06 22.44
N PHE A 9 11.71 14.89 23.18
CA PHE A 9 10.32 14.64 23.54
C PHE A 9 9.50 14.54 22.24
N GLN A 10 9.30 13.33 21.72
CA GLN A 10 8.49 13.12 20.52
C GLN A 10 7.01 13.15 20.93
N PRO A 11 6.22 14.17 20.53
CA PRO A 11 4.85 14.37 21.01
C PRO A 11 3.94 13.16 20.74
N HIS A 12 4.28 12.38 19.70
CA HIS A 12 3.50 11.25 19.22
C HIS A 12 3.55 10.00 20.13
N GLN A 13 4.46 9.93 21.11
CA GLN A 13 4.60 8.76 21.98
C GLN A 13 3.54 8.65 23.09
N ASN A 14 2.72 9.70 23.29
CA ASN A 14 1.59 9.74 24.21
C ASN A 14 0.24 9.41 23.52
N ARG A 15 0.25 8.92 22.29
CA ARG A 15 -0.98 8.59 21.57
C ARG A 15 -1.68 7.37 22.18
N PRO A 16 -3.03 7.30 22.19
CA PRO A 16 -3.77 6.17 22.75
C PRO A 16 -3.45 4.80 22.12
N ASP A 17 -3.12 4.77 20.82
CA ASP A 17 -2.71 3.54 20.11
C ASP A 17 -1.37 2.99 20.61
N VAL A 18 -0.41 3.87 20.97
CA VAL A 18 0.86 3.49 21.59
C VAL A 18 0.65 2.83 22.95
N HIS A 19 -0.24 3.38 23.78
CA HIS A 19 -0.56 2.78 25.09
C HIS A 19 -1.17 1.38 24.94
N ARG A 20 -2.16 1.21 24.04
CA ARG A 20 -2.75 -0.10 23.74
C ARG A 20 -1.72 -1.10 23.23
N PHE A 21 -0.79 -0.65 22.39
CA PHE A 21 0.29 -1.50 21.89
C PHE A 21 1.21 -1.98 23.03
N LYS A 22 1.64 -1.07 23.93
CA LYS A 22 2.47 -1.41 25.09
C LYS A 22 1.78 -2.41 26.03
N GLU A 23 0.49 -2.20 26.33
CA GLU A 23 -0.31 -3.12 27.14
C GLU A 23 -0.46 -4.50 26.49
N LYS A 24 -0.62 -4.54 25.16
CA LYS A 24 -0.68 -5.81 24.43
C LYS A 24 0.69 -6.50 24.46
N LEU A 25 1.77 -5.78 24.17
CA LEU A 25 3.15 -6.28 24.22
C LEU A 25 3.50 -6.91 25.57
N SER A 26 3.16 -6.26 26.68
CA SER A 26 3.48 -6.74 28.03
C SER A 26 2.80 -8.06 28.41
N ARG A 27 1.71 -8.46 27.73
CA ARG A 27 1.06 -9.76 27.94
C ARG A 27 1.85 -10.92 27.31
N PHE A 28 2.76 -10.60 26.39
CA PHE A 28 3.58 -11.55 25.63
C PHE A 28 5.07 -11.50 26.05
N ALA A 29 5.38 -10.62 27.00
CA ALA A 29 6.57 -10.62 27.82
C ALA A 29 6.30 -11.42 29.10
N ASP A 30 7.29 -12.20 29.56
CA ASP A 30 7.23 -13.19 30.65
C ASP A 30 6.07 -13.05 31.67
N SER A 31 5.13 -14.01 31.64
CA SER A 31 4.25 -14.34 32.77
C SER A 31 4.79 -15.55 33.52
N GLN A 32 4.95 -15.47 34.86
CA GLN A 32 5.39 -16.58 35.72
C GLN A 32 4.45 -17.81 35.77
N THR A 33 3.49 -17.95 34.85
CA THR A 33 2.51 -19.04 34.86
C THR A 33 2.68 -19.95 33.65
N LYS A 34 3.20 -21.17 33.90
CA LYS A 34 3.18 -22.31 32.98
C LYS A 34 1.73 -22.72 32.72
N SER A 35 1.23 -22.55 31.50
CA SER A 35 -0.04 -23.12 31.04
C SER A 35 0.21 -24.50 30.42
N THR A 36 -0.66 -25.48 30.71
CA THR A 36 -0.50 -26.92 30.42
C THR A 36 -1.33 -27.42 29.23
N HIS A 37 -1.75 -26.56 28.28
CA HIS A 37 -2.47 -27.01 27.08
C HIS A 37 -1.57 -27.15 25.83
N PRO A 38 -1.48 -28.30 25.15
CA PRO A 38 -0.44 -28.58 24.14
C PRO A 38 -0.77 -28.17 22.69
N ALA A 39 -1.71 -27.25 22.44
CA ALA A 39 -2.07 -26.81 21.07
C ALA A 39 -1.81 -25.32 20.79
N SER A 40 -1.32 -24.57 21.78
CA SER A 40 -1.02 -23.14 21.69
C SER A 40 0.45 -22.92 22.05
N PHE A 41 1.28 -22.59 21.06
CA PHE A 41 2.67 -22.15 21.26
C PHE A 41 2.69 -21.05 22.34
N PRO A 42 3.64 -21.00 23.30
CA PRO A 42 3.54 -20.10 24.43
C PRO A 42 3.89 -18.68 23.98
N ALA A 43 2.89 -17.95 23.51
CA ALA A 43 3.01 -16.55 23.16
C ALA A 43 3.43 -15.67 24.36
N ARG A 44 3.33 -16.19 25.60
CA ARG A 44 3.62 -15.51 26.87
C ARG A 44 5.11 -15.39 27.25
N SER A 45 6.02 -15.69 26.32
CA SER A 45 7.48 -15.54 26.49
C SER A 45 8.19 -15.32 25.15
N PHE A 46 7.49 -14.73 24.17
CA PHE A 46 8.08 -14.50 22.85
C PHE A 46 9.21 -13.47 22.93
N LEU A 47 8.99 -12.40 23.69
CA LEU A 47 10.02 -11.42 24.01
C LEU A 47 10.66 -11.73 25.35
N GLU A 48 11.98 -11.63 25.40
CA GLU A 48 12.79 -11.80 26.61
C GLU A 48 12.57 -10.59 27.53
N GLY A 49 12.13 -10.85 28.77
CA GLY A 49 12.00 -9.82 29.77
C GLY A 49 13.34 -9.12 30.04
N LYS A 50 13.29 -7.81 30.33
CA LYS A 50 14.47 -6.96 30.62
C LYS A 50 15.41 -6.67 29.44
N VAL A 51 15.20 -7.29 28.27
CA VAL A 51 15.93 -6.93 27.04
C VAL A 51 15.10 -5.87 26.29
N PRO A 52 15.62 -4.65 26.06
CA PRO A 52 14.87 -3.63 25.34
C PRO A 52 14.52 -4.08 23.91
N ALA A 53 13.26 -3.88 23.52
CA ALA A 53 12.82 -3.96 22.14
C ALA A 53 12.78 -2.56 21.52
N VAL A 54 13.10 -2.46 20.23
CA VAL A 54 12.92 -1.24 19.44
C VAL A 54 11.58 -1.34 18.72
N CYS A 55 10.71 -0.36 18.95
CA CYS A 55 9.37 -0.32 18.42
C CYS A 55 9.25 0.74 17.32
N ALA A 56 8.54 0.39 16.25
CA ALA A 56 8.15 1.30 15.18
C ALA A 56 6.65 1.21 14.92
N ARG A 57 6.11 2.26 14.32
CA ARG A 57 4.70 2.39 13.93
C ARG A 57 4.65 2.88 12.49
N ALA A 58 3.78 2.31 11.67
CA ALA A 58 3.51 2.80 10.34
C ALA A 58 2.01 2.75 10.03
N PRO A 59 1.40 3.83 9.54
CA PRO A 59 -0.03 3.87 9.24
C PRO A 59 -0.37 3.12 7.94
N GLY A 60 -1.62 2.68 7.84
CA GLY A 60 -2.23 2.41 6.52
C GLY A 60 -2.47 3.72 5.76
N ARG A 61 -3.12 3.64 4.60
CA ARG A 61 -3.43 4.82 3.78
C ARG A 61 -4.76 4.70 3.05
N LEU A 62 -5.42 5.83 2.84
CA LEU A 62 -6.59 5.95 1.98
C LEU A 62 -6.19 6.68 0.70
N ASP A 63 -6.42 6.05 -0.45
CA ASP A 63 -6.20 6.68 -1.76
C ASP A 63 -7.37 7.61 -2.07
N CYS A 64 -7.10 8.90 -1.94
CA CYS A 64 -8.07 9.95 -2.21
C CYS A 64 -8.17 10.22 -3.73
N MET A 65 -7.05 10.17 -4.46
CA MET A 65 -6.99 10.32 -5.93
C MET A 65 -5.72 9.67 -6.49
N GLY A 66 -5.80 9.16 -7.73
CA GLY A 66 -4.63 8.65 -8.47
C GLY A 66 -4.56 7.13 -8.53
N GLY A 67 -4.74 6.46 -7.39
CA GLY A 67 -5.07 5.04 -7.36
C GLY A 67 -4.14 4.13 -8.17
N ILE A 68 -4.71 3.25 -9.02
CA ILE A 68 -3.97 2.29 -9.86
C ILE A 68 -3.10 2.94 -10.95
N ALA A 69 -3.10 4.26 -11.08
CA ALA A 69 -2.25 4.94 -12.06
C ALA A 69 -0.79 5.10 -11.55
N ASP A 70 -0.50 4.67 -10.32
CA ASP A 70 0.81 4.75 -9.69
C ASP A 70 1.93 4.06 -10.50
N TYR A 71 1.76 2.80 -10.91
CA TYR A 71 2.74 2.09 -11.73
C TYR A 71 2.91 2.65 -13.15
N SER A 72 2.00 3.55 -13.56
CA SER A 72 2.03 4.23 -14.85
C SER A 72 2.50 5.69 -14.75
N GLY A 73 2.99 6.11 -13.58
CA GLY A 73 3.67 7.37 -13.36
C GLY A 73 2.80 8.56 -12.99
N SER A 74 1.55 8.34 -12.59
CA SER A 74 0.65 9.44 -12.20
C SER A 74 1.11 10.12 -10.92
N LEU A 75 0.69 11.38 -10.75
CA LEU A 75 0.52 11.98 -9.43
C LEU A 75 -0.57 11.22 -8.65
N VAL A 76 -0.32 10.99 -7.37
CA VAL A 76 -1.25 10.38 -6.42
C VAL A 76 -1.37 11.24 -5.17
N LEU A 77 -2.53 11.19 -4.51
CA LEU A 77 -2.85 11.97 -3.31
C LEU A 77 -3.42 11.06 -2.23
N GLU A 78 -2.58 10.79 -1.24
CA GLU A 78 -2.82 9.75 -0.26
C GLU A 78 -2.97 10.31 1.15
N LEU A 79 -3.99 9.84 1.88
CA LEU A 79 -4.18 10.20 3.28
C LEU A 79 -3.60 9.10 4.19
N PRO A 80 -2.53 9.36 4.98
CA PRO A 80 -2.08 8.41 5.98
C PRO A 80 -3.14 8.26 7.07
N LEU A 81 -3.64 7.05 7.25
CA LEU A 81 -4.76 6.75 8.13
C LEU A 81 -4.37 6.81 9.62
N ALA A 82 -5.37 6.85 10.49
CA ALA A 82 -5.15 6.75 11.94
C ALA A 82 -4.71 5.35 12.37
N GLU A 83 -5.24 4.32 11.69
CA GLU A 83 -4.92 2.92 11.88
C GLU A 83 -3.47 2.64 11.49
N ALA A 84 -2.77 1.85 12.31
CA ALA A 84 -1.36 1.58 12.11
C ALA A 84 -0.95 0.18 12.51
N THR A 85 0.12 -0.29 11.88
CA THR A 85 0.87 -1.46 12.29
C THR A 85 1.98 -1.03 13.24
N PHE A 86 2.07 -1.73 14.37
CA PHE A 86 3.18 -1.63 15.31
C PHE A 86 4.03 -2.90 15.24
N VAL A 87 5.35 -2.70 15.25
CA VAL A 87 6.32 -3.79 15.32
C VAL A 87 7.32 -3.50 16.44
N ALA A 88 7.55 -4.47 17.31
CA ALA A 88 8.66 -4.49 18.25
C ALA A 88 9.71 -5.51 17.79
N ALA A 89 10.92 -5.03 17.50
CA ALA A 89 12.07 -5.86 17.16
C ALA A 89 12.96 -6.06 18.40
N GLN A 90 13.31 -7.31 18.69
CA GLN A 90 14.22 -7.67 19.79
C GLN A 90 15.27 -8.68 19.29
N PRO A 91 16.56 -8.54 19.68
CA PRO A 91 17.58 -9.50 19.32
C PRO A 91 17.37 -10.80 20.13
N THR A 92 17.68 -11.95 19.53
CA THR A 92 17.75 -13.25 20.21
C THR A 92 19.15 -13.86 20.05
N ALA A 93 19.53 -14.73 20.98
CA ALA A 93 20.76 -15.52 20.86
C ALA A 93 20.61 -16.70 19.88
N GLU A 94 19.37 -17.15 19.63
CA GLU A 94 19.11 -18.19 18.64
C GLU A 94 19.41 -17.69 17.22
N PRO A 95 20.01 -18.49 16.32
CA PRO A 95 20.32 -18.07 14.96
C PRO A 95 19.08 -18.17 14.05
N VAL A 96 18.03 -17.40 14.38
CA VAL A 96 16.74 -17.43 13.69
C VAL A 96 16.15 -16.04 13.50
N LEU A 97 15.32 -15.87 12.47
CA LEU A 97 14.36 -14.79 12.37
C LEU A 97 12.98 -15.34 12.72
N GLU A 98 12.28 -14.70 13.65
CA GLU A 98 10.94 -15.10 14.07
C GLU A 98 9.98 -13.91 13.99
N ALA A 99 8.77 -14.15 13.51
CA ALA A 99 7.70 -13.15 13.50
C ALA A 99 6.46 -13.72 14.18
N LEU A 100 5.90 -12.96 15.13
CA LEU A 100 4.64 -13.26 15.80
C LEU A 100 3.66 -12.12 15.52
N SER A 101 2.61 -12.40 14.74
CA SER A 101 1.49 -11.49 14.51
C SER A 101 0.37 -11.82 15.48
N VAL A 102 0.00 -10.84 16.31
CA VAL A 102 -1.12 -10.94 17.24
C VAL A 102 -2.34 -10.19 16.71
N PRO A 103 -3.54 -10.79 16.75
CA PRO A 103 -4.75 -10.13 16.27
C PRO A 103 -5.21 -9.02 17.21
N LEU A 104 -6.12 -8.18 16.73
CA LEU A 104 -6.75 -7.13 17.54
C LEU A 104 -7.68 -7.74 18.58
N ALA A 105 -8.53 -8.68 18.15
CA ALA A 105 -9.47 -9.40 18.99
C ALA A 105 -8.80 -10.65 19.59
N ASP A 106 -9.09 -10.94 20.87
CA ASP A 106 -8.43 -12.02 21.62
C ASP A 106 -8.89 -13.44 21.20
N ASP A 107 -9.92 -13.55 20.36
CA ASP A 107 -10.51 -14.79 19.87
C ASP A 107 -9.97 -15.27 18.52
N GLU A 108 -9.20 -14.45 17.82
CA GLU A 108 -8.49 -14.84 16.59
C GLU A 108 -7.15 -15.53 16.91
N PRO A 109 -6.69 -16.49 16.08
CA PRO A 109 -5.41 -17.15 16.30
C PRO A 109 -4.24 -16.22 15.96
N CYS A 110 -3.20 -16.27 16.78
CA CYS A 110 -1.91 -15.67 16.43
C CYS A 110 -1.29 -16.40 15.23
N ARG A 111 -0.57 -15.66 14.38
CA ARG A 111 0.25 -16.24 13.30
C ARG A 111 1.72 -16.18 13.69
N PHE A 112 2.46 -17.26 13.46
CA PHE A 112 3.87 -17.38 13.80
C PHE A 112 4.65 -17.94 12.61
N CYS A 113 5.82 -17.36 12.33
CA CYS A 113 6.74 -17.86 11.32
C CYS A 113 8.17 -17.85 11.86
N ARG A 114 8.96 -18.86 11.49
CA ARG A 114 10.36 -19.02 11.89
C ARG A 114 11.23 -19.34 10.67
N LEU A 115 12.24 -18.53 10.44
CA LEU A 115 13.23 -18.68 9.37
C LEU A 115 14.63 -18.89 9.99
N PRO A 116 15.22 -20.09 9.89
CA PRO A 116 16.58 -20.33 10.36
C PRO A 116 17.62 -19.54 9.57
N LEU A 117 18.56 -18.87 10.25
CA LEU A 117 19.65 -18.13 9.58
C LEU A 117 20.60 -19.05 8.80
N GLU A 118 20.56 -20.37 9.05
CA GLU A 118 21.31 -21.34 8.25
C GLU A 118 20.91 -21.32 6.78
N LEU A 119 19.67 -20.93 6.44
CA LEU A 119 19.23 -20.79 5.05
C LEU A 119 19.98 -19.68 4.30
N LEU A 120 20.41 -18.63 5.01
CA LEU A 120 21.27 -17.58 4.45
C LEU A 120 22.71 -18.11 4.25
N ARG A 121 23.21 -18.88 5.22
CA ARG A 121 24.58 -19.43 5.20
C ARG A 121 24.79 -20.52 4.16
N SER A 122 23.78 -21.38 3.98
CA SER A 122 23.78 -22.45 2.99
C SER A 122 23.58 -21.93 1.56
N GLY A 123 23.10 -20.69 1.41
CA GLY A 123 22.78 -20.06 0.13
C GLY A 123 21.37 -20.37 -0.40
N GLU A 124 20.55 -21.12 0.34
CA GLU A 124 19.15 -21.44 -0.05
C GLU A 124 18.30 -20.16 -0.15
N VAL A 125 18.48 -19.23 0.79
CA VAL A 125 17.89 -17.89 0.78
C VAL A 125 19.03 -16.87 0.70
N SER A 126 19.51 -16.58 -0.51
CA SER A 126 20.69 -15.73 -0.74
C SER A 126 20.41 -14.46 -1.54
N ASP A 127 19.26 -14.38 -2.19
CA ASP A 127 18.81 -13.20 -2.93
C ASP A 127 17.28 -13.07 -2.90
N TYR A 128 16.76 -12.00 -3.51
CA TYR A 128 15.33 -11.73 -3.63
C TYR A 128 14.57 -12.88 -4.31
N ALA A 129 15.14 -13.48 -5.36
CA ALA A 129 14.44 -14.51 -6.13
C ALA A 129 14.32 -15.82 -5.35
N SER A 130 15.36 -16.21 -4.62
CA SER A 130 15.34 -17.42 -3.80
C SER A 130 14.50 -17.23 -2.53
N ALA A 131 14.49 -16.02 -1.94
CA ALA A 131 13.57 -15.64 -0.87
C ALA A 131 12.09 -15.69 -1.32
N GLY A 132 11.78 -15.13 -2.50
CA GLY A 132 10.43 -15.17 -3.06
C GLY A 132 9.95 -16.61 -3.29
N LYS A 133 10.79 -17.47 -3.86
CA LYS A 133 10.49 -18.92 -4.00
C LYS A 133 10.25 -19.60 -2.65
N TYR A 134 11.04 -19.27 -1.64
CA TYR A 134 10.92 -19.85 -0.29
C TYR A 134 9.56 -19.56 0.36
N PHE A 135 9.08 -18.32 0.28
CA PHE A 135 7.77 -17.94 0.83
C PHE A 135 6.61 -18.37 -0.07
N ALA A 136 6.77 -18.35 -1.40
CA ALA A 136 5.74 -18.84 -2.31
C ALA A 136 5.46 -20.34 -2.14
N SER A 137 6.46 -21.14 -1.74
CA SER A 137 6.28 -22.57 -1.46
C SER A 137 5.65 -22.86 -0.09
N ARG A 138 5.29 -21.83 0.70
CA ARG A 138 4.74 -21.96 2.06
C ARG A 138 3.50 -21.05 2.22
N PRO A 139 2.33 -21.43 1.67
CA PRO A 139 1.14 -20.57 1.68
C PRO A 139 0.70 -20.09 3.06
N GLU A 140 0.80 -20.96 4.08
CA GLU A 140 0.43 -20.63 5.47
C GLU A 140 1.36 -19.58 6.11
N ASP A 141 2.62 -19.53 5.69
CA ASP A 141 3.63 -18.60 6.18
C ASP A 141 3.84 -17.39 5.25
N HIS A 142 3.11 -17.31 4.15
CA HIS A 142 3.35 -16.32 3.11
C HIS A 142 3.21 -14.87 3.62
N TRP A 143 2.37 -14.65 4.63
CA TRP A 143 2.25 -13.34 5.30
C TRP A 143 3.59 -12.85 5.89
N ALA A 144 4.48 -13.77 6.27
CA ALA A 144 5.77 -13.42 6.85
C ALA A 144 6.76 -12.88 5.81
N ALA A 145 6.49 -13.05 4.50
CA ALA A 145 7.26 -12.42 3.43
C ALA A 145 7.32 -10.89 3.60
N TYR A 146 6.21 -10.26 3.99
CA TYR A 146 6.10 -8.82 4.22
C TYR A 146 6.87 -8.34 5.47
N ALA A 147 7.06 -9.21 6.47
CA ALA A 147 7.76 -8.84 7.71
C ALA A 147 9.23 -9.29 7.68
N LEU A 148 9.47 -10.60 7.57
CA LEU A 148 10.82 -11.17 7.56
C LEU A 148 11.58 -10.84 6.28
N GLY A 149 10.88 -10.67 5.14
CA GLY A 149 11.50 -10.22 3.90
C GLY A 149 12.16 -8.85 4.01
N THR A 150 11.70 -7.97 4.91
CA THR A 150 12.36 -6.68 5.18
C THR A 150 13.76 -6.85 5.76
N ILE A 151 13.92 -7.82 6.67
CA ILE A 151 15.21 -8.14 7.27
C ILE A 151 16.14 -8.77 6.22
N LEU A 152 15.60 -9.67 5.38
CA LEU A 152 16.36 -10.25 4.26
C LEU A 152 16.81 -9.18 3.27
N ALA A 153 15.95 -8.21 2.94
CA ALA A 153 16.31 -7.08 2.08
C ALA A 153 17.46 -6.25 2.66
N LEU A 154 17.46 -5.98 3.97
CA LEU A 154 18.59 -5.30 4.63
C LEU A 154 19.91 -6.08 4.43
N VAL A 155 19.87 -7.41 4.48
CA VAL A 155 21.05 -8.26 4.25
C VAL A 155 21.48 -8.22 2.78
N PHE A 156 20.55 -8.42 1.85
CA PHE A 156 20.82 -8.47 0.41
C PHE A 156 21.36 -7.15 -0.13
N GLU A 157 20.96 -6.03 0.47
CA GLU A 157 21.45 -4.68 0.14
C GLU A 157 22.72 -4.29 0.91
N GLY A 158 23.32 -5.21 1.67
CA GLY A 158 24.56 -4.99 2.42
C GLY A 158 24.43 -3.97 3.56
N LYS A 159 23.21 -3.74 4.06
CA LYS A 159 22.93 -2.81 5.16
C LYS A 159 23.23 -3.41 6.54
N THR A 160 23.29 -4.74 6.63
CA THR A 160 23.59 -5.51 7.85
C THR A 160 24.06 -6.93 7.49
N ASP A 161 24.79 -7.59 8.38
CA ASP A 161 25.30 -8.96 8.22
C ASP A 161 24.57 -10.01 9.09
N LEU A 162 23.59 -9.58 9.91
CA LEU A 162 22.85 -10.42 10.86
C LEU A 162 23.75 -11.35 11.70
N SER A 163 24.54 -10.77 12.60
CA SER A 163 25.37 -11.55 13.53
C SER A 163 24.58 -12.33 14.61
N ARG A 164 23.28 -12.03 14.78
CA ARG A 164 22.36 -12.61 15.78
C ARG A 164 20.97 -12.80 15.18
N GLY A 165 20.15 -13.64 15.79
CA GLY A 165 18.75 -13.74 15.42
C GLY A 165 17.91 -12.55 15.89
N LEU A 166 16.72 -12.41 15.32
CA LEU A 166 15.76 -11.35 15.65
C LEU A 166 14.36 -11.93 15.82
N ARG A 167 13.61 -11.32 16.73
CA ARG A 167 12.18 -11.54 16.93
C ARG A 167 11.40 -10.28 16.60
N LEU A 168 10.36 -10.39 15.79
CA LEU A 168 9.40 -9.34 15.48
C LEU A 168 8.06 -9.66 16.12
N PHE A 169 7.63 -8.84 17.07
CA PHE A 169 6.27 -8.86 17.60
C PHE A 169 5.43 -7.83 16.85
N ILE A 170 4.34 -8.26 16.23
CA ILE A 170 3.55 -7.46 15.31
C ILE A 170 2.11 -7.36 15.83
N ALA A 171 1.59 -6.15 15.95
CA ALA A 171 0.18 -5.89 16.21
C ALA A 171 -0.30 -4.77 15.29
N SER A 172 -1.36 -5.02 14.51
CA SER A 172 -1.87 -4.04 13.57
C SER A 172 -3.34 -3.75 13.78
N SER A 173 -3.70 -2.47 13.74
CA SER A 173 -5.10 -2.04 13.63
C SER A 173 -5.53 -1.77 12.20
N VAL A 174 -4.62 -1.90 11.21
CA VAL A 174 -4.93 -1.72 9.79
C VAL A 174 -5.61 -3.00 9.30
N PRO A 175 -6.88 -2.95 8.87
CA PRO A 175 -7.58 -4.15 8.45
C PRO A 175 -6.98 -4.75 7.16
N GLU A 176 -6.82 -6.07 7.15
CA GLU A 176 -6.28 -6.80 6.01
C GLU A 176 -7.28 -6.90 4.85
N GLY A 177 -6.78 -6.76 3.62
CA GLY A 177 -7.54 -7.02 2.40
C GLY A 177 -8.62 -5.97 2.06
N LYS A 178 -8.60 -4.80 2.72
CA LYS A 178 -9.62 -3.74 2.56
C LYS A 178 -9.21 -2.56 1.67
N GLY A 179 -8.06 -2.59 1.00
CA GLY A 179 -7.67 -1.45 0.15
C GLY A 179 -7.05 -0.28 0.88
N VAL A 180 -6.54 -0.52 2.09
CA VAL A 180 -5.95 0.50 2.97
C VAL A 180 -4.47 0.26 3.31
N SER A 181 -3.78 -0.56 2.51
CA SER A 181 -2.32 -0.84 2.61
C SER A 181 -1.84 -1.45 3.92
N SER A 182 -2.50 -2.52 4.36
CA SER A 182 -2.01 -3.31 5.50
C SER A 182 -0.62 -3.91 5.26
N SER A 183 -0.29 -4.30 4.01
CA SER A 183 1.03 -4.84 3.64
C SER A 183 2.13 -3.79 3.78
N ALA A 184 1.98 -2.62 3.14
CA ALA A 184 2.96 -1.54 3.25
C ALA A 184 3.16 -1.05 4.69
N ALA A 185 2.08 -0.94 5.48
CA ALA A 185 2.19 -0.59 6.90
C ALA A 185 2.99 -1.65 7.68
N LEU A 186 2.80 -2.93 7.40
CA LEU A 186 3.57 -4.02 8.00
C LEU A 186 5.05 -3.96 7.60
N GLU A 187 5.33 -3.79 6.31
CA GLU A 187 6.68 -3.70 5.78
C GLU A 187 7.44 -2.50 6.35
N VAL A 188 6.84 -1.31 6.30
CA VAL A 188 7.47 -0.06 6.77
C VAL A 188 7.75 -0.12 8.28
N ALA A 189 6.79 -0.61 9.08
CA ALA A 189 7.01 -0.76 10.52
C ALA A 189 8.08 -1.82 10.83
N SER A 190 8.08 -2.96 10.11
CA SER A 190 9.09 -4.02 10.29
C SER A 190 10.49 -3.54 9.92
N MET A 191 10.62 -2.91 8.75
CA MET A 191 11.86 -2.35 8.22
C MET A 191 12.42 -1.28 9.15
N LEU A 192 11.59 -0.35 9.64
CA LEU A 192 12.02 0.73 10.53
C LEU A 192 12.46 0.20 11.90
N ALA A 193 11.72 -0.75 12.48
CA ALA A 193 12.09 -1.37 13.77
C ALA A 193 13.40 -2.18 13.65
N ALA A 194 13.51 -3.02 12.62
CA ALA A 194 14.68 -3.87 12.40
C ALA A 194 15.93 -3.05 12.06
N SER A 195 15.84 -2.09 11.13
CA SER A 195 16.97 -1.23 10.77
C SER A 195 17.46 -0.40 11.95
N SER A 196 16.54 0.17 12.73
CA SER A 196 16.88 0.92 13.95
C SER A 196 17.53 0.05 15.03
N LEU A 197 17.09 -1.21 15.18
CA LEU A 197 17.71 -2.16 16.10
C LEU A 197 19.11 -2.57 15.66
N LEU A 198 19.29 -2.81 14.36
CA LEU A 198 20.53 -3.31 13.77
C LEU A 198 21.56 -2.19 13.49
N GLY A 199 21.17 -0.93 13.66
CA GLY A 199 22.01 0.22 13.32
C GLY A 199 22.18 0.43 11.81
N ALA A 200 21.32 -0.18 10.98
CA ALA A 200 21.27 0.04 9.54
C ALA A 200 20.65 1.41 9.28
N LYS A 201 21.42 2.34 8.70
CA LYS A 201 20.92 3.67 8.35
C LYS A 201 20.11 3.59 7.06
N LEU A 202 18.83 3.94 7.15
CA LEU A 202 17.92 4.10 6.02
C LEU A 202 17.26 5.47 6.09
N GLU A 203 17.29 6.19 4.97
CA GLU A 203 16.46 7.38 4.81
C GLU A 203 15.02 6.98 4.45
N GLY A 204 14.05 7.88 4.65
CA GLY A 204 12.63 7.54 4.48
C GLY A 204 12.24 7.07 3.08
N VAL A 205 12.79 7.70 2.03
CA VAL A 205 12.56 7.28 0.63
C VAL A 205 13.19 5.93 0.36
N GLU A 206 14.44 5.74 0.79
CA GLU A 206 15.15 4.47 0.63
C GLU A 206 14.40 3.32 1.33
N LEU A 207 13.93 3.57 2.56
CA LEU A 207 13.13 2.62 3.32
C LEU A 207 11.88 2.20 2.56
N ALA A 208 11.11 3.16 2.04
CA ALA A 208 9.88 2.88 1.30
C ALA A 208 10.14 2.11 0.00
N LEU A 209 11.19 2.46 -0.75
CA LEU A 209 11.59 1.76 -1.98
C LEU A 209 12.03 0.31 -1.70
N LEU A 210 12.75 0.08 -0.59
CA LEU A 210 13.12 -1.27 -0.18
C LEU A 210 11.90 -2.09 0.25
N CYS A 211 10.93 -1.49 0.95
CA CYS A 211 9.66 -2.15 1.24
C CYS A 211 8.92 -2.54 -0.05
N GLN A 212 8.78 -1.62 -1.02
CA GLN A 212 8.18 -1.94 -2.31
C GLN A 212 8.90 -3.09 -3.03
N LYS A 213 10.24 -3.13 -2.94
CA LYS A 213 11.04 -4.22 -3.51
C LYS A 213 10.78 -5.56 -2.81
N VAL A 214 10.58 -5.56 -1.49
CA VAL A 214 10.14 -6.74 -0.72
C VAL A 214 8.77 -7.21 -1.20
N GLU A 215 7.79 -6.30 -1.33
CA GLU A 215 6.43 -6.62 -1.77
C GLU A 215 6.44 -7.25 -3.17
N ASN A 216 7.17 -6.64 -4.10
CA ASN A 216 7.25 -7.09 -5.49
C ASN A 216 8.03 -8.39 -5.67
N LEU A 217 9.19 -8.55 -5.00
CA LEU A 217 10.13 -9.64 -5.32
C LEU A 217 10.10 -10.80 -4.33
N ILE A 218 9.67 -10.57 -3.08
CA ILE A 218 9.59 -11.60 -2.03
C ILE A 218 8.15 -12.02 -1.80
N ALA A 219 7.24 -11.06 -1.58
CA ALA A 219 5.81 -11.38 -1.44
C ALA A 219 5.14 -11.67 -2.78
N GLY A 220 5.66 -11.13 -3.89
CA GLY A 220 5.17 -11.41 -5.24
C GLY A 220 3.93 -10.61 -5.63
N ALA A 221 3.61 -9.53 -4.91
CA ALA A 221 2.50 -8.64 -5.25
C ALA A 221 3.00 -7.49 -6.13
N PRO A 222 2.47 -7.29 -7.36
CA PRO A 222 3.05 -6.36 -8.33
C PRO A 222 2.61 -4.91 -8.10
N CYS A 223 2.80 -4.37 -6.90
CA CYS A 223 2.37 -3.03 -6.50
C CYS A 223 3.24 -1.89 -7.10
N GLY A 224 2.69 -0.68 -7.13
CA GLY A 224 3.50 0.55 -7.25
C GLY A 224 4.03 1.00 -5.88
N VAL A 225 4.55 2.22 -5.79
CA VAL A 225 5.34 2.69 -4.62
C VAL A 225 4.52 3.54 -3.63
N MET A 226 3.32 3.91 -4.03
CA MET A 226 2.47 4.89 -3.36
C MET A 226 2.21 4.53 -1.89
N ASP A 227 1.92 3.27 -1.64
CA ASP A 227 1.53 2.74 -0.33
C ASP A 227 2.67 2.87 0.69
N GLN A 228 3.87 2.40 0.31
CA GLN A 228 5.04 2.41 1.19
C GLN A 228 5.54 3.83 1.41
N MET A 229 5.52 4.68 0.38
CA MET A 229 5.92 6.08 0.49
C MET A 229 4.98 6.86 1.42
N THR A 230 3.67 6.67 1.29
CA THR A 230 2.69 7.32 2.18
C THR A 230 2.84 6.83 3.61
N SER A 231 2.97 5.52 3.81
CA SER A 231 3.14 4.93 5.14
C SER A 231 4.44 5.42 5.82
N ALA A 232 5.52 5.60 5.06
CA ALA A 232 6.79 6.10 5.59
C ALA A 232 6.80 7.62 5.84
N LEU A 233 6.30 8.42 4.89
CA LEU A 233 6.56 9.86 4.80
C LEU A 233 5.32 10.74 4.91
N GLY A 234 4.12 10.15 5.05
CA GLY A 234 2.88 10.89 5.21
C GLY A 234 2.87 11.81 6.43
N GLU A 235 2.05 12.86 6.37
CA GLU A 235 1.87 13.80 7.47
C GLU A 235 0.40 13.85 7.90
N GLU A 236 0.18 14.00 9.21
CA GLU A 236 -1.16 14.13 9.79
C GLU A 236 -1.84 15.41 9.25
N GLY A 237 -3.09 15.28 8.80
CA GLY A 237 -3.91 16.37 8.28
C GLY A 237 -3.53 16.85 6.87
N LYS A 238 -2.72 16.09 6.13
CA LYS A 238 -2.33 16.42 4.75
C LYS A 238 -2.48 15.21 3.83
N LEU A 239 -2.77 15.46 2.56
CA LEU A 239 -2.62 14.47 1.50
C LEU A 239 -1.15 14.44 1.07
N PHE A 240 -0.54 13.28 1.18
CA PHE A 240 0.79 13.02 0.65
C PHE A 240 0.74 13.04 -0.88
N ALA A 241 1.53 13.91 -1.48
CA ALA A 241 1.57 14.10 -2.93
C ALA A 241 2.83 13.48 -3.51
N LEU A 242 2.66 12.46 -4.36
CA LEU A 242 3.76 11.71 -4.96
C LEU A 242 3.53 11.55 -6.45
N ARG A 243 4.54 11.88 -7.25
CA ARG A 243 4.55 11.50 -8.65
C ARG A 243 5.40 10.25 -8.82
N CYS A 244 4.77 9.18 -9.29
CA CYS A 244 5.35 7.84 -9.30
C CYS A 244 6.35 7.61 -10.46
N GLN A 245 7.31 8.53 -10.63
CA GLN A 245 8.31 8.53 -11.72
C GLN A 245 9.78 8.59 -11.23
N PRO A 246 10.30 7.57 -10.53
CA PRO A 246 9.56 6.50 -9.86
C PRO A 246 8.99 6.93 -8.50
N ALA A 247 9.56 7.96 -7.85
CA ALA A 247 9.15 8.45 -6.54
C ALA A 247 9.53 9.93 -6.30
N GLU A 248 8.96 10.84 -7.09
CA GLU A 248 9.18 12.29 -6.95
C GLU A 248 8.18 12.88 -5.96
N ILE A 249 8.67 13.30 -4.78
CA ILE A 249 7.85 13.86 -3.70
C ILE A 249 7.52 15.32 -4.02
N PHE A 250 6.24 15.67 -3.88
CA PHE A 250 5.76 17.04 -3.94
C PHE A 250 5.45 17.58 -2.54
N PRO A 251 5.35 18.91 -2.37
CA PRO A 251 4.79 19.47 -1.15
C PRO A 251 3.40 18.86 -0.86
N PRO A 252 3.17 18.33 0.34
CA PRO A 252 1.90 17.70 0.67
C PRO A 252 0.77 18.73 0.67
N VAL A 253 -0.41 18.32 0.24
CA VAL A 253 -1.58 19.20 0.14
C VAL A 253 -2.29 19.22 1.49
N ARG A 254 -2.30 20.38 2.16
CA ARG A 254 -2.99 20.53 3.45
C ARG A 254 -4.49 20.34 3.26
N ILE A 255 -5.11 19.55 4.14
CA ILE A 255 -6.57 19.42 4.17
C ILE A 255 -7.14 20.66 4.88
N PRO A 256 -7.97 21.48 4.20
CA PRO A 256 -8.60 22.65 4.83
C PRO A 256 -9.57 22.24 5.95
N PRO A 257 -9.77 23.06 7.00
CA PRO A 257 -10.66 22.72 8.12
C PRO A 257 -12.12 22.41 7.74
N GLY A 258 -12.60 22.95 6.61
CA GLY A 258 -13.93 22.70 6.07
C GLY A 258 -14.05 21.41 5.24
N VAL A 259 -12.97 20.62 5.15
CA VAL A 259 -12.88 19.41 4.31
C VAL A 259 -12.54 18.21 5.17
N CYS A 260 -13.21 17.09 4.90
CA CYS A 260 -12.99 15.80 5.54
C CYS A 260 -12.99 14.68 4.51
N PHE A 261 -12.22 13.65 4.82
CA PHE A 261 -12.21 12.39 4.10
C PHE A 261 -12.63 11.25 5.03
N TRP A 262 -13.43 10.33 4.51
CA TRP A 262 -13.76 9.06 5.16
C TRP A 262 -13.42 7.91 4.23
N GLY A 263 -13.00 6.78 4.78
CA GLY A 263 -13.00 5.50 4.08
C GLY A 263 -14.18 4.66 4.53
N ILE A 264 -15.01 4.15 3.63
CA ILE A 264 -16.11 3.22 3.96
C ILE A 264 -15.77 1.85 3.36
N ASP A 265 -15.63 0.85 4.22
CA ASP A 265 -15.36 -0.52 3.81
C ASP A 265 -16.58 -1.20 3.19
N SER A 266 -16.40 -1.75 1.99
CA SER A 266 -17.43 -2.51 1.27
C SER A 266 -17.64 -3.92 1.81
N GLY A 267 -16.66 -4.48 2.54
CA GLY A 267 -16.67 -5.88 2.97
C GLY A 267 -16.24 -6.88 1.89
N VAL A 268 -15.97 -6.41 0.67
CA VAL A 268 -15.42 -7.23 -0.42
C VAL A 268 -13.91 -7.22 -0.35
N ARG A 269 -13.28 -8.39 -0.36
CA ARG A 269 -11.81 -8.51 -0.48
C ARG A 269 -11.40 -8.38 -1.95
N HIS A 270 -10.27 -7.71 -2.22
CA HIS A 270 -9.80 -7.41 -3.58
C HIS A 270 -9.66 -8.60 -4.55
N SER A 271 -9.61 -9.83 -4.05
CA SER A 271 -9.36 -11.03 -4.86
C SER A 271 -10.63 -11.67 -5.45
N VAL A 272 -11.82 -11.12 -5.22
CA VAL A 272 -13.09 -11.85 -5.44
C VAL A 272 -13.82 -11.50 -6.75
N SER A 273 -13.49 -10.42 -7.48
CA SER A 273 -14.28 -9.99 -8.66
C SER A 273 -13.50 -9.74 -9.97
N GLY A 274 -14.00 -10.33 -11.06
CA GLY A 274 -13.98 -9.81 -12.44
C GLY A 274 -12.64 -9.74 -13.19
N ALA A 275 -11.75 -8.85 -12.75
CA ALA A 275 -10.39 -8.71 -13.25
C ALA A 275 -9.45 -8.45 -12.07
N ASP A 276 -8.33 -9.18 -12.02
CA ASP A 276 -7.31 -8.91 -11.01
C ASP A 276 -6.49 -7.68 -11.40
N TYR A 277 -6.01 -6.94 -10.39
CA TYR A 277 -5.13 -5.77 -10.53
C TYR A 277 -3.94 -6.03 -11.46
N THR A 278 -3.38 -7.24 -11.44
CA THR A 278 -2.27 -7.66 -12.31
C THR A 278 -2.65 -7.57 -13.79
N SER A 279 -3.85 -8.02 -14.16
CA SER A 279 -4.37 -7.95 -15.54
C SER A 279 -4.49 -6.50 -16.04
N VAL A 280 -4.93 -5.58 -15.17
CA VAL A 280 -5.04 -4.16 -15.50
C VAL A 280 -3.66 -3.55 -15.68
N ARG A 281 -2.72 -3.85 -14.78
CA ARG A 281 -1.32 -3.43 -14.93
C ARG A 281 -0.71 -3.92 -16.24
N VAL A 282 -0.83 -5.21 -16.54
CA VAL A 282 -0.36 -5.79 -17.83
C VAL A 282 -0.98 -5.05 -19.01
N GLY A 283 -2.30 -4.81 -18.97
CA GLY A 283 -3.03 -4.06 -19.99
C GLY A 283 -2.49 -2.64 -20.24
N ALA A 284 -2.14 -1.91 -19.17
CA ALA A 284 -1.58 -0.58 -19.27
C ALA A 284 -0.20 -0.59 -19.94
N PHE A 285 0.67 -1.51 -19.53
CA PHE A 285 2.00 -1.67 -20.13
C PHE A 285 1.96 -2.19 -21.57
N MET A 286 0.99 -3.05 -21.91
CA MET A 286 0.70 -3.42 -23.30
C MET A 286 0.33 -2.19 -24.13
N GLY A 287 -0.54 -1.32 -23.62
CA GLY A 287 -0.91 -0.08 -24.28
C GLY A 287 0.24 0.88 -24.48
N TYR A 288 1.07 1.09 -23.46
CA TYR A 288 2.28 1.90 -23.58
C TYR A 288 3.20 1.37 -24.68
N ARG A 289 3.39 0.05 -24.76
CA ARG A 289 4.20 -0.58 -25.81
C ARG A 289 3.62 -0.35 -27.22
N ILE A 290 2.29 -0.40 -27.37
CA ILE A 290 1.61 -0.10 -28.65
C ILE A 290 1.84 1.38 -29.02
N ILE A 291 1.66 2.29 -28.07
CA ILE A 291 1.89 3.73 -28.27
C ILE A 291 3.34 4.01 -28.67
N ALA A 292 4.32 3.36 -28.02
CA ALA A 292 5.72 3.51 -28.35
C ALA A 292 6.03 3.13 -29.81
N GLU A 293 5.40 2.07 -30.33
CA GLU A 293 5.51 1.68 -31.74
C GLU A 293 4.90 2.71 -32.68
N LEU A 294 3.66 3.14 -32.40
CA LEU A 294 2.94 4.14 -33.20
C LEU A 294 3.69 5.47 -33.25
N ALA A 295 4.38 5.82 -32.15
CA ALA A 295 5.18 7.02 -32.02
C ALA A 295 6.57 6.92 -32.69
N GLY A 296 6.94 5.74 -33.21
CA GLY A 296 8.23 5.46 -33.83
C GLY A 296 9.41 5.49 -32.85
N LEU A 297 9.19 5.11 -31.59
CA LEU A 297 10.26 5.03 -30.59
C LEU A 297 11.12 3.78 -30.83
N ALA A 298 12.41 3.88 -30.50
CA ALA A 298 13.32 2.74 -30.62
C ALA A 298 13.03 1.72 -29.52
N ILE A 299 12.82 0.46 -29.92
CA ILE A 299 12.52 -0.67 -29.04
C ILE A 299 13.63 -1.71 -29.17
N ARG A 300 14.09 -2.23 -28.03
CA ARG A 300 15.12 -3.29 -27.95
C ARG A 300 14.66 -4.42 -27.03
N PRO A 301 15.12 -5.66 -27.24
CA PRO A 301 14.92 -6.73 -26.26
C PRO A 301 15.54 -6.36 -24.91
N GLY A 302 14.84 -6.65 -23.81
CA GLY A 302 15.34 -6.45 -22.45
C GLY A 302 16.12 -7.66 -21.94
N SER A 303 16.37 -7.68 -20.63
CA SER A 303 17.19 -8.69 -19.94
C SER A 303 16.57 -10.10 -19.88
N ARG A 304 15.29 -10.25 -20.19
CA ARG A 304 14.56 -11.54 -20.18
C ARG A 304 13.50 -11.60 -21.28
N PRO A 305 13.07 -12.79 -21.71
CA PRO A 305 11.92 -12.94 -22.62
C PRO A 305 10.67 -12.23 -22.08
N GLY A 306 9.95 -11.53 -22.96
CA GLY A 306 8.75 -10.76 -22.59
C GLY A 306 9.03 -9.37 -22.00
N LEU A 307 10.29 -9.00 -21.76
CA LEU A 307 10.71 -7.67 -21.35
C LEU A 307 11.35 -6.94 -22.54
N VAL A 308 10.97 -5.69 -22.77
CA VAL A 308 11.59 -4.81 -23.77
C VAL A 308 12.03 -3.50 -23.13
N GLU A 309 13.00 -2.86 -23.76
CA GLU A 309 13.45 -1.51 -23.44
C GLU A 309 12.96 -0.56 -24.54
N VAL A 310 12.46 0.61 -24.13
CA VAL A 310 12.01 1.66 -25.05
C VAL A 310 12.82 2.92 -24.76
N GLU A 311 13.53 3.43 -25.77
CA GLU A 311 14.17 4.75 -25.70
C GLU A 311 13.10 5.82 -25.89
N ASP A 312 12.54 6.29 -24.78
CA ASP A 312 11.46 7.27 -24.76
C ASP A 312 11.92 8.62 -24.16
N PRO A 313 12.42 9.56 -24.98
CA PRO A 313 12.72 10.90 -24.50
C PRO A 313 11.46 11.76 -24.28
N ARG A 314 10.28 11.31 -24.74
CA ARG A 314 9.05 12.12 -24.75
C ARG A 314 8.26 11.92 -23.45
N TRP A 315 7.94 10.67 -23.12
CA TRP A 315 7.10 10.31 -21.98
C TRP A 315 7.85 9.53 -20.90
N LYS A 316 9.14 9.24 -21.11
CA LYS A 316 10.04 8.57 -20.16
C LYS A 316 9.52 7.22 -19.66
N GLY A 317 8.72 6.50 -20.45
CA GLY A 317 8.17 5.21 -20.00
C GLY A 317 6.81 5.29 -19.31
N TYR A 318 6.23 6.48 -19.13
CA TYR A 318 5.04 6.68 -18.30
C TYR A 318 3.85 7.17 -19.12
N LEU A 319 2.75 6.42 -19.08
CA LEU A 319 1.48 6.82 -19.71
C LEU A 319 0.99 8.18 -19.18
N ALA A 320 1.20 8.46 -17.88
CA ALA A 320 0.80 9.72 -17.26
C ALA A 320 1.41 10.97 -17.92
N ASN A 321 2.53 10.83 -18.65
CA ASN A 321 3.17 11.94 -19.34
C ASN A 321 2.56 12.23 -20.73
N ILE A 322 1.68 11.36 -21.25
CA ILE A 322 0.93 11.61 -22.49
C ILE A 322 -0.21 12.58 -22.18
N ARG A 323 -0.36 13.64 -22.97
CA ARG A 323 -1.45 14.61 -22.76
C ARG A 323 -2.79 14.02 -23.25
N PRO A 324 -3.91 14.26 -22.55
CA PRO A 324 -5.23 13.77 -22.98
C PRO A 324 -5.58 14.11 -24.44
N SER A 325 -5.34 15.35 -24.88
CA SER A 325 -5.63 15.77 -26.26
C SER A 325 -4.75 15.07 -27.30
N GLN A 326 -3.52 14.73 -26.92
CA GLN A 326 -2.62 13.97 -27.79
C GLN A 326 -3.10 12.53 -27.90
N PHE A 327 -3.43 11.90 -26.77
CA PHE A 327 -3.95 10.54 -26.74
C PHE A 327 -5.21 10.38 -27.59
N GLU A 328 -6.20 11.27 -27.42
CA GLU A 328 -7.45 11.27 -28.19
C GLU A 328 -7.21 11.33 -29.69
N LYS A 329 -6.27 12.17 -30.13
CA LYS A 329 -6.02 12.44 -31.55
C LYS A 329 -5.12 11.37 -32.20
N GLU A 330 -4.06 10.96 -31.51
CA GLU A 330 -2.94 10.22 -32.11
C GLU A 330 -2.96 8.73 -31.79
N PHE A 331 -3.50 8.31 -30.63
CA PHE A 331 -3.33 6.93 -30.15
C PHE A 331 -4.63 6.19 -29.91
N ARG A 332 -5.66 6.86 -29.38
CA ARG A 332 -6.96 6.27 -29.06
C ARG A 332 -7.57 5.44 -30.20
N PRO A 333 -7.57 5.89 -31.48
CA PRO A 333 -8.18 5.13 -32.57
C PRO A 333 -7.47 3.81 -32.90
N HIS A 334 -6.24 3.61 -32.41
CA HIS A 334 -5.39 2.48 -32.76
C HIS A 334 -5.26 1.44 -31.63
N LEU A 335 -5.77 1.74 -30.44
CA LEU A 335 -5.72 0.82 -29.30
C LEU A 335 -6.87 -0.17 -29.36
N PRO A 336 -6.59 -1.48 -29.30
CA PRO A 336 -7.65 -2.48 -29.20
C PRO A 336 -8.31 -2.42 -27.83
N ALA A 337 -9.60 -2.78 -27.76
CA ALA A 337 -10.27 -2.95 -26.48
C ALA A 337 -9.55 -4.00 -25.61
N GLU A 338 -9.17 -5.12 -26.23
CA GLU A 338 -8.45 -6.24 -25.64
C GLU A 338 -7.59 -6.98 -26.68
N ILE A 339 -6.58 -7.73 -26.22
CA ILE A 339 -5.71 -8.57 -27.05
C ILE A 339 -5.33 -9.84 -26.29
N SER A 340 -5.08 -10.97 -26.98
CA SER A 340 -4.51 -12.15 -26.31
C SER A 340 -3.02 -11.95 -26.02
N GLY A 341 -2.53 -12.59 -24.96
CA GLY A 341 -1.10 -12.58 -24.64
C GLY A 341 -0.27 -13.17 -25.78
N GLU A 342 -0.74 -14.25 -26.42
CA GLU A 342 -0.10 -14.86 -27.58
C GLU A 342 0.04 -13.88 -28.76
N GLU A 343 -1.05 -13.21 -29.16
CA GLU A 343 -1.04 -12.26 -30.27
C GLU A 343 -0.14 -11.06 -29.95
N PHE A 344 -0.23 -10.55 -28.72
CA PHE A 344 0.60 -9.45 -28.27
C PHE A 344 2.09 -9.81 -28.32
N LEU A 345 2.47 -10.97 -27.76
CA LEU A 345 3.87 -11.40 -27.72
C LEU A 345 4.42 -11.68 -29.12
N ALA A 346 3.61 -12.28 -30.01
CA ALA A 346 4.01 -12.53 -31.39
C ALA A 346 4.33 -11.24 -32.16
N ARG A 347 3.60 -10.15 -31.88
CA ARG A 347 3.77 -8.86 -32.56
C ARG A 347 4.79 -7.94 -31.87
N TYR A 348 4.68 -7.78 -30.56
CA TYR A 348 5.38 -6.73 -29.80
C TYR A 348 6.55 -7.27 -28.96
N GLN A 349 6.71 -8.59 -28.86
CA GLN A 349 7.75 -9.33 -28.14
C GLN A 349 7.71 -9.22 -26.60
N GLY A 350 7.13 -8.15 -26.05
CA GLY A 350 7.07 -7.92 -24.61
C GLY A 350 6.61 -6.51 -24.24
N THR A 351 6.68 -6.19 -22.95
CA THR A 351 6.37 -4.85 -22.40
C THR A 351 7.56 -4.29 -21.62
N THR A 352 7.48 -3.04 -21.18
CA THR A 352 8.50 -2.41 -20.33
C THR A 352 8.32 -2.71 -18.83
N ASP A 353 7.30 -3.48 -18.43
CA ASP A 353 7.07 -3.78 -17.01
C ASP A 353 8.08 -4.80 -16.48
N PRO A 354 8.96 -4.42 -15.52
CA PRO A 354 9.89 -5.39 -14.95
C PRO A 354 9.20 -6.40 -14.03
N VAL A 355 8.01 -6.09 -13.50
CA VAL A 355 7.37 -6.82 -12.40
C VAL A 355 6.43 -7.93 -12.89
N THR A 356 5.60 -7.63 -13.89
CA THR A 356 4.63 -8.62 -14.40
C THR A 356 5.18 -9.42 -15.58
N THR A 357 4.47 -10.50 -15.94
CA THR A 357 4.75 -11.30 -17.13
C THR A 357 3.45 -11.59 -17.85
N ILE A 358 3.47 -11.51 -19.18
CA ILE A 358 2.31 -11.80 -20.02
C ILE A 358 2.12 -13.32 -20.11
N ASP A 359 0.99 -13.81 -19.62
CA ASP A 359 0.52 -15.17 -19.91
C ASP A 359 -0.03 -15.25 -21.34
N PRO A 360 0.56 -16.06 -22.25
CA PRO A 360 0.08 -16.21 -23.62
C PRO A 360 -1.36 -16.71 -23.74
N SER A 361 -1.82 -17.50 -22.76
CA SER A 361 -3.15 -18.13 -22.76
C SER A 361 -4.28 -17.18 -22.33
N ARG A 362 -3.94 -16.01 -21.77
CA ARG A 362 -4.91 -15.04 -21.23
C ARG A 362 -5.20 -13.93 -22.25
N ARG A 363 -6.41 -13.36 -22.18
CA ARG A 363 -6.78 -12.11 -22.85
C ARG A 363 -6.73 -10.96 -21.87
N TYR A 364 -6.20 -9.82 -22.30
CA TYR A 364 -6.01 -8.65 -21.46
C TYR A 364 -6.82 -7.48 -22.01
N PRO A 365 -7.57 -6.73 -21.15
CA PRO A 365 -8.05 -5.42 -21.53
C PRO A 365 -6.84 -4.51 -21.76
N VAL A 366 -6.86 -3.71 -22.82
CA VAL A 366 -5.75 -2.80 -23.16
C VAL A 366 -6.23 -1.36 -23.14
N PHE A 367 -7.34 -1.06 -23.82
CA PHE A 367 -7.81 0.30 -24.00
C PHE A 367 -8.00 1.07 -22.68
N HIS A 368 -8.86 0.60 -21.79
CA HIS A 368 -9.17 1.30 -20.54
C HIS A 368 -7.99 1.38 -19.57
N PRO A 369 -7.22 0.29 -19.35
CA PRO A 369 -5.99 0.37 -18.57
C PRO A 369 -4.94 1.36 -19.12
N THR A 370 -4.89 1.56 -20.44
CA THR A 370 -4.01 2.58 -21.06
C THR A 370 -4.52 3.99 -20.86
N ALA A 371 -5.82 4.17 -21.06
CA ALA A 371 -6.49 5.46 -20.95
C ALA A 371 -6.50 5.99 -19.51
N HIS A 372 -6.70 5.12 -18.52
CA HIS A 372 -6.90 5.54 -17.14
C HIS A 372 -5.76 6.42 -16.61
N PRO A 373 -4.47 6.02 -16.63
CA PRO A 373 -3.38 6.85 -16.12
C PRO A 373 -3.24 8.22 -16.81
N ILE A 374 -3.56 8.29 -18.10
CA ILE A 374 -3.48 9.53 -18.91
C ILE A 374 -4.47 10.57 -18.38
N TYR A 375 -5.73 10.18 -18.21
CA TYR A 375 -6.75 11.09 -17.72
C TYR A 375 -6.70 11.26 -16.20
N GLU A 376 -6.33 10.22 -15.47
CA GLU A 376 -6.24 10.25 -14.00
C GLU A 376 -5.18 11.25 -13.55
N ASN A 377 -4.01 11.28 -14.19
CA ASN A 377 -2.98 12.27 -13.86
C ASN A 377 -3.51 13.71 -13.98
N ALA A 378 -4.25 14.02 -15.06
CA ALA A 378 -4.86 15.33 -15.23
C ALA A 378 -5.93 15.63 -14.16
N ARG A 379 -6.74 14.63 -13.78
CA ARG A 379 -7.72 14.77 -12.69
C ARG A 379 -7.05 15.04 -11.35
N VAL A 380 -5.96 14.34 -11.04
CA VAL A 380 -5.24 14.48 -9.77
C VAL A 380 -4.54 15.83 -9.68
N GLU A 381 -3.91 16.30 -10.76
CA GLU A 381 -3.30 17.64 -10.83
C GLU A 381 -4.35 18.74 -10.60
N GLN A 382 -5.53 18.61 -11.22
CA GLN A 382 -6.64 19.54 -10.99
C GLN A 382 -7.17 19.46 -9.57
N PHE A 383 -7.30 18.24 -9.01
CA PHE A 383 -7.76 18.03 -7.63
C PHE A 383 -6.80 18.67 -6.63
N ALA A 384 -5.49 18.45 -6.77
CA ALA A 384 -4.46 19.04 -5.92
C ALA A 384 -4.53 20.58 -5.92
N LYS A 385 -4.69 21.17 -7.12
CA LYS A 385 -4.82 22.62 -7.27
C LYS A 385 -6.05 23.17 -6.58
N LEU A 386 -7.23 22.59 -6.84
CA LEU A 386 -8.49 23.03 -6.25
C LEU A 386 -8.51 22.91 -4.72
N LEU A 387 -7.88 21.85 -4.17
CA LEU A 387 -7.80 21.65 -2.73
C LEU A 387 -6.81 22.62 -2.05
N ALA A 388 -5.73 23.00 -2.73
CA ALA A 388 -4.73 23.93 -2.21
C ALA A 388 -5.23 25.39 -2.15
N ASP A 389 -6.15 25.78 -3.04
CA ASP A 389 -6.66 27.15 -3.19
C ASP A 389 -7.76 27.54 -2.17
N GLU A 390 -7.75 26.97 -0.96
CA GLU A 390 -8.79 27.13 0.09
C GLU A 390 -10.23 27.03 -0.46
N PRO A 391 -10.73 25.80 -0.71
CA PRO A 391 -11.92 25.56 -1.50
C PRO A 391 -13.18 26.21 -0.91
N VAL A 392 -13.90 26.96 -1.77
CA VAL A 392 -15.30 27.31 -1.53
C VAL A 392 -16.20 26.16 -1.97
N GLU A 393 -17.49 26.22 -1.65
CA GLU A 393 -18.47 25.16 -1.97
C GLU A 393 -18.40 24.68 -3.42
N ARG A 394 -18.31 25.60 -4.39
CA ARG A 394 -18.14 25.25 -5.81
C ARG A 394 -16.88 24.40 -6.07
N HIS A 395 -15.76 24.71 -5.42
CA HIS A 395 -14.54 23.90 -5.56
C HIS A 395 -14.74 22.51 -4.97
N LEU A 396 -15.52 22.35 -3.89
CA LEU A 396 -15.83 21.05 -3.29
C LEU A 396 -16.69 20.19 -4.21
N GLU A 397 -17.69 20.77 -4.88
CA GLU A 397 -18.46 20.07 -5.92
C GLU A 397 -17.59 19.64 -7.10
N GLU A 398 -16.69 20.51 -7.57
CA GLU A 398 -15.74 20.18 -8.65
C GLU A 398 -14.76 19.07 -8.22
N LEU A 399 -14.22 19.12 -7.00
CA LEU A 399 -13.41 18.05 -6.42
C LEU A 399 -14.17 16.73 -6.35
N GLY A 400 -15.44 16.78 -5.94
CA GLY A 400 -16.29 15.61 -5.84
C GLY A 400 -16.60 14.97 -7.20
N GLU A 401 -16.83 15.79 -8.23
CA GLU A 401 -17.00 15.33 -9.60
C GLU A 401 -15.73 14.65 -10.14
N LEU A 402 -14.54 15.15 -9.81
CA LEU A 402 -13.28 14.48 -10.17
C LEU A 402 -13.16 13.08 -9.53
N MET A 403 -13.58 12.91 -8.27
CA MET A 403 -13.61 11.60 -7.62
C MET A 403 -14.57 10.65 -8.33
N TYR A 404 -15.78 11.12 -8.67
CA TYR A 404 -16.75 10.31 -9.39
C TYR A 404 -16.25 9.88 -10.78
N GLN A 405 -15.56 10.76 -11.50
CA GLN A 405 -14.92 10.41 -12.78
C GLN A 405 -13.80 9.39 -12.63
N SER A 406 -13.02 9.48 -11.54
CA SER A 406 -11.99 8.49 -11.21
C SER A 406 -12.62 7.13 -10.91
N HIS A 407 -13.70 7.08 -10.12
CA HIS A 407 -14.45 5.85 -9.84
C HIS A 407 -15.00 5.17 -11.11
N GLU A 408 -15.65 5.94 -11.97
CA GLU A 408 -16.14 5.42 -13.26
C GLU A 408 -15.00 4.90 -14.13
N SER A 409 -13.84 5.58 -14.12
CA SER A 409 -12.66 5.12 -14.84
C SER A 409 -12.12 3.80 -14.29
N TYR A 410 -12.15 3.59 -12.98
CA TYR A 410 -11.81 2.32 -12.32
C TYR A 410 -12.73 1.18 -12.76
N SER A 411 -14.05 1.43 -12.75
CA SER A 411 -15.04 0.45 -13.15
C SER A 411 -14.88 0.03 -14.61
N ARG A 412 -14.54 0.97 -15.50
CA ARG A 412 -14.20 0.68 -16.91
C ARG A 412 -12.92 -0.13 -17.10
N CYS A 413 -11.98 -0.07 -16.16
CA CYS A 413 -10.82 -0.95 -16.13
C CYS A 413 -11.17 -2.38 -15.68
N GLY A 414 -12.40 -2.63 -15.24
CA GLY A 414 -12.85 -3.93 -14.71
C GLY A 414 -12.59 -4.09 -13.21
N LEU A 415 -12.29 -3.01 -12.49
CA LEU A 415 -11.99 -3.01 -11.05
C LEU A 415 -13.17 -2.53 -10.18
N GLY A 416 -14.33 -2.32 -10.77
CA GLY A 416 -15.56 -1.96 -10.04
C GLY A 416 -16.21 -3.18 -9.38
N THR A 417 -17.01 -2.95 -8.35
CA THR A 417 -17.91 -3.95 -7.75
C THR A 417 -19.22 -3.28 -7.41
N TRP A 418 -20.34 -4.00 -7.51
CA TRP A 418 -21.64 -3.41 -7.17
C TRP A 418 -21.69 -2.90 -5.72
N GLN A 419 -20.92 -3.49 -4.80
CA GLN A 419 -20.78 -3.04 -3.43
C GLN A 419 -20.11 -1.67 -3.31
N THR A 420 -18.99 -1.48 -3.99
CA THR A 420 -18.32 -0.16 -4.02
C THR A 420 -19.19 0.86 -4.74
N ASP A 421 -19.84 0.45 -5.83
CA ASP A 421 -20.73 1.31 -6.62
C ASP A 421 -21.93 1.76 -5.78
N LEU A 422 -22.52 0.85 -4.98
CA LEU A 422 -23.61 1.17 -4.06
C LEU A 422 -23.20 2.23 -3.03
N ILE A 423 -22.01 2.11 -2.41
CA ILE A 423 -21.53 3.14 -1.46
C ILE A 423 -21.40 4.50 -2.17
N VAL A 424 -20.82 4.52 -3.38
CA VAL A 424 -20.66 5.74 -4.17
C VAL A 424 -22.01 6.37 -4.53
N GLU A 425 -23.00 5.55 -4.92
CA GLU A 425 -24.37 5.97 -5.20
C GLU A 425 -25.08 6.53 -3.97
N LEU A 426 -24.95 5.87 -2.82
CA LEU A 426 -25.52 6.34 -1.56
C LEU A 426 -24.93 7.70 -1.15
N VAL A 427 -23.62 7.89 -1.28
CA VAL A 427 -22.99 9.21 -1.05
C VAL A 427 -23.53 10.25 -2.02
N ARG A 428 -23.59 9.93 -3.32
CA ARG A 428 -24.10 10.83 -4.36
C ARG A 428 -25.55 11.24 -4.12
N LYS A 429 -26.39 10.33 -3.63
CA LYS A 429 -27.80 10.56 -3.31
C LYS A 429 -27.97 11.55 -2.14
N HIS A 430 -27.10 11.50 -1.14
CA HIS A 430 -27.11 12.52 -0.07
C HIS A 430 -26.61 13.86 -0.62
N GLY A 431 -25.49 13.85 -1.35
CA GLY A 431 -25.02 14.97 -2.16
C GLY A 431 -24.68 16.26 -1.40
N PRO A 432 -24.38 17.35 -2.15
CA PRO A 432 -23.83 18.58 -1.59
C PRO A 432 -24.72 19.27 -0.54
N ALA A 433 -26.05 19.13 -0.65
CA ALA A 433 -27.00 19.67 0.32
C ALA A 433 -26.81 19.10 1.75
N HIS A 434 -26.20 17.92 1.88
CA HIS A 434 -25.84 17.29 3.15
C HIS A 434 -24.34 17.38 3.45
N GLY A 435 -23.59 18.18 2.68
CA GLY A 435 -22.16 18.38 2.82
C GLY A 435 -21.30 17.20 2.33
N LEU A 436 -21.85 16.31 1.48
CA LEU A 436 -21.14 15.21 0.85
C LEU A 436 -20.95 15.51 -0.64
N PHE A 437 -19.71 15.54 -1.11
CA PHE A 437 -19.42 16.07 -2.45
C PHE A 437 -18.98 15.01 -3.45
N GLY A 438 -18.22 14.00 -3.00
CA GLY A 438 -17.63 13.01 -3.90
C GLY A 438 -17.33 11.67 -3.23
N ALA A 439 -17.26 10.62 -4.03
CA ALA A 439 -16.78 9.32 -3.57
C ALA A 439 -16.11 8.55 -4.71
N LYS A 440 -15.10 7.73 -4.36
CA LYS A 440 -14.48 6.77 -5.27
C LYS A 440 -13.95 5.55 -4.55
N ILE A 441 -13.89 4.43 -5.27
CA ILE A 441 -13.13 3.25 -4.85
C ILE A 441 -11.66 3.62 -4.60
N THR A 442 -11.01 3.00 -3.62
CA THR A 442 -9.60 3.22 -3.25
C THR A 442 -8.73 1.98 -3.47
N GLY A 443 -7.43 2.19 -3.66
CA GLY A 443 -6.43 1.13 -3.70
C GLY A 443 -6.47 0.32 -4.99
N GLY A 444 -6.22 -1.00 -4.90
CA GLY A 444 -6.13 -1.89 -6.06
C GLY A 444 -7.46 -2.16 -6.78
N GLY A 445 -8.58 -1.74 -6.20
CA GLY A 445 -9.92 -2.00 -6.72
C GLY A 445 -10.40 -3.45 -6.53
N SER A 446 -11.49 -3.82 -7.22
CA SER A 446 -12.14 -5.15 -7.11
C SER A 446 -12.64 -5.45 -5.68
N GLY A 447 -13.10 -4.41 -4.97
CA GLY A 447 -13.54 -4.44 -3.59
C GLY A 447 -12.83 -3.39 -2.75
N GLY A 448 -12.66 -3.67 -1.46
CA GLY A 448 -11.95 -2.80 -0.52
C GLY A 448 -12.83 -1.66 -0.01
N CYS A 449 -12.27 -0.45 0.02
CA CYS A 449 -12.95 0.73 0.56
C CYS A 449 -13.36 1.73 -0.52
N VAL A 450 -14.22 2.66 -0.13
CA VAL A 450 -14.57 3.86 -0.89
C VAL A 450 -14.12 5.08 -0.09
N ALA A 451 -13.27 5.91 -0.70
CA ALA A 451 -12.92 7.24 -0.19
C ALA A 451 -14.08 8.21 -0.45
N VAL A 452 -14.49 8.96 0.56
CA VAL A 452 -15.60 9.91 0.54
C VAL A 452 -15.08 11.29 0.91
N LEU A 453 -15.42 12.30 0.12
CA LEU A 453 -15.14 13.72 0.35
C LEU A 453 -16.40 14.43 0.86
N GLY A 454 -16.26 15.18 1.94
CA GLY A 454 -17.34 15.99 2.50
C GLY A 454 -16.83 17.08 3.43
N SER A 455 -17.77 17.74 4.11
CA SER A 455 -17.52 18.73 5.15
C SER A 455 -17.66 18.11 6.55
N PRO A 456 -17.03 18.66 7.60
CA PRO A 456 -17.15 18.12 8.96
C PRO A 456 -18.60 17.88 9.42
N GLN A 457 -19.55 18.73 8.99
CA GLN A 457 -20.97 18.62 9.35
C GLN A 457 -21.64 17.37 8.76
N ALA A 458 -21.09 16.83 7.67
CA ALA A 458 -21.60 15.64 7.00
C ALA A 458 -21.34 14.34 7.79
N SER A 459 -20.53 14.38 8.85
CA SER A 459 -20.19 13.19 9.65
C SER A 459 -21.42 12.47 10.20
N HIS A 460 -22.53 13.17 10.42
CA HIS A 460 -23.78 12.60 10.91
C HIS A 460 -24.50 11.71 9.88
N PHE A 461 -24.25 11.90 8.58
CA PHE A 461 -24.84 11.09 7.51
C PHE A 461 -24.06 9.81 7.21
N ILE A 462 -22.77 9.73 7.60
CA ILE A 462 -21.95 8.53 7.37
C ILE A 462 -22.56 7.28 8.04
N PRO A 463 -23.02 7.31 9.32
CA PRO A 463 -23.73 6.16 9.91
C PRO A 463 -25.02 5.79 9.18
N GLU A 464 -25.74 6.77 8.62
CA GLU A 464 -26.97 6.51 7.85
C GLU A 464 -26.66 5.79 6.53
N ILE A 465 -25.61 6.21 5.83
CA ILE A 465 -25.10 5.52 4.63
C ILE A 465 -24.69 4.09 4.99
N CYS A 466 -23.94 3.89 6.07
CA CYS A 466 -23.55 2.55 6.52
C CYS A 466 -24.76 1.68 6.85
N LYS A 467 -25.81 2.23 7.45
CA LYS A 467 -27.04 1.50 7.77
C LYS A 467 -27.84 1.14 6.51
N GLN A 468 -27.91 2.04 5.54
CA GLN A 468 -28.55 1.77 4.24
C GLN A 468 -27.79 0.66 3.50
N TYR A 469 -26.46 0.74 3.46
CA TYR A 469 -25.60 -0.28 2.90
C TYR A 469 -25.75 -1.64 3.61
N GLU A 470 -25.78 -1.67 4.94
CA GLU A 470 -25.98 -2.89 5.72
C GLU A 470 -27.36 -3.52 5.45
N ALA A 471 -28.40 -2.70 5.28
CA ALA A 471 -29.73 -3.21 4.94
C ALA A 471 -29.79 -3.88 3.56
N GLU A 472 -28.98 -3.42 2.61
CA GLU A 472 -28.94 -3.97 1.24
C GLU A 472 -27.97 -5.15 1.10
N THR A 473 -26.87 -5.15 1.85
CA THR A 473 -25.78 -6.13 1.67
C THR A 473 -25.67 -7.16 2.80
N GLY A 474 -26.25 -6.87 3.97
CA GLY A 474 -26.05 -7.62 5.20
C GLY A 474 -24.67 -7.39 5.86
N TYR A 475 -23.84 -6.51 5.29
CA TYR A 475 -22.51 -6.19 5.82
C TYR A 475 -22.51 -4.83 6.51
N ARG A 476 -22.02 -4.77 7.74
CA ARG A 476 -21.83 -3.50 8.46
C ARG A 476 -20.44 -2.92 8.18
N PRO A 477 -20.34 -1.77 7.48
CA PRO A 477 -19.05 -1.18 7.15
C PRO A 477 -18.21 -0.79 8.36
N TYR A 478 -16.90 -0.96 8.26
CA TYR A 478 -15.94 -0.20 9.06
C TYR A 478 -15.71 1.16 8.40
N VAL A 479 -15.67 2.22 9.20
CA VAL A 479 -15.44 3.60 8.72
C VAL A 479 -14.09 4.08 9.21
N PHE A 480 -13.21 4.38 8.28
CA PHE A 480 -11.91 5.00 8.52
C PHE A 480 -12.07 6.51 8.66
N VAL A 481 -11.54 7.06 9.75
CA VAL A 481 -11.63 8.48 10.09
C VAL A 481 -10.31 8.98 10.63
N GLY A 482 -9.94 10.20 10.23
CA GLY A 482 -8.76 10.86 10.73
C GLY A 482 -7.49 10.39 10.03
N SER A 483 -6.37 10.95 10.48
CA SER A 483 -5.06 10.70 9.90
C SER A 483 -4.00 10.59 10.99
N SER A 484 -2.78 10.23 10.61
CA SER A 484 -1.65 10.17 11.54
C SER A 484 -0.33 10.43 10.81
N PRO A 485 0.76 10.74 11.53
CA PRO A 485 2.07 10.83 10.90
C PRO A 485 2.51 9.48 10.33
N GLY A 486 3.25 9.53 9.24
CA GLY A 486 4.02 8.42 8.69
C GLY A 486 5.12 7.98 9.63
N ALA A 487 5.70 6.82 9.34
CA ALA A 487 6.65 6.14 10.21
C ALA A 487 7.90 6.98 10.54
N ILE A 488 8.42 7.74 9.56
CA ILE A 488 9.64 8.54 9.74
C ILE A 488 9.39 9.74 10.66
N ALA A 489 8.27 10.44 10.47
CA ALA A 489 7.87 11.55 11.33
C ALA A 489 7.52 11.07 12.75
N PHE A 490 6.92 9.88 12.86
CA PHE A 490 6.62 9.26 14.15
C PHE A 490 7.89 8.81 14.90
N GLY A 491 8.88 8.26 14.19
CA GLY A 491 10.14 7.78 14.74
C GLY A 491 10.07 6.38 15.37
N THR A 492 11.07 6.04 16.18
CA THR A 492 11.10 4.79 16.96
C THR A 492 11.16 5.08 18.45
N PHE A 493 10.68 4.14 19.25
CA PHE A 493 10.76 4.21 20.71
C PHE A 493 11.21 2.86 21.27
N ARG A 494 11.72 2.86 22.50
CA ARG A 494 12.15 1.64 23.18
C ARG A 494 11.15 1.23 24.24
N VAL A 495 10.90 -0.06 24.34
CA VAL A 495 10.13 -0.65 25.43
C VAL A 495 10.99 -1.73 26.07
N VAL A 496 11.00 -1.77 27.40
CA VAL A 496 11.46 -2.96 28.13
C VAL A 496 10.19 -3.76 28.40
N PRO A 497 9.99 -4.90 27.70
CA PRO A 497 8.75 -5.68 27.78
C PRO A 497 8.48 -6.21 29.19
#